data_AF-A0A3C1JAQ8-F1
#
_entry.id   AF-A0A3C1JAQ8-F1
#
_cell.length_a   1.000
_cell.length_b   1.000
_cell.length_c   1.000
_cell.angle_alpha   90.00
_cell.angle_beta   90.00
_cell.angle_gamma   90.00
#
_symmetry.space_group_name_H-M   'P 1'
#
loop_
_entity.id
_entity.type
_entity.pdbx_description
1 polymer ?
#
loop_
_entity_poly.entity_id
_entity_poly.type
_entity_poly.pdbx_seq_one_letter_code
_entity_poly.pdbx_strand_id
1 'polypeptide(L)'
;MKKIVIYALTTCLWCKKTKKFFEDKNLPFESIDYDKQDEAKQEAIMKEMKGQGCTGSFPFTRIGDSCVQGYDPEGFEKLLEKK
;
A
#
# COMPACT_ATOMS: atom_id res chain seq x y z
N MET A 1 3.37 -15.17 -7.01
CA MET A 1 3.53 -14.27 -5.85
C MET A 1 2.79 -12.98 -6.18
N LYS A 2 1.94 -12.48 -5.28
CA LYS A 2 1.22 -11.21 -5.52
C LYS A 2 2.20 -10.06 -5.30
N LYS A 3 2.27 -9.10 -6.23
CA LYS A 3 3.13 -7.90 -6.06
C LYS A 3 2.48 -7.01 -5.01
N ILE A 4 3.23 -6.69 -3.95
CA ILE A 4 2.76 -5.82 -2.86
C ILE A 4 3.44 -4.46 -3.02
N VAL A 5 2.64 -3.40 -3.15
CA VAL A 5 3.12 -2.03 -3.24
C VAL A 5 2.42 -1.20 -2.17
N ILE A 6 3.19 -0.63 -1.25
CA ILE A 6 2.70 0.16 -0.12
C ILE A 6 3.03 1.62 -0.41
N TYR A 7 2.01 2.41 -0.67
CA TYR A 7 2.10 3.85 -0.77
C TYR A 7 1.93 4.45 0.63
N ALA A 8 2.99 5.12 1.05
CA ALA A 8 3.15 5.64 2.39
C ALA A 8 3.40 7.15 2.36
N LEU A 9 3.11 7.81 3.48
CA LEU A 9 3.59 9.15 3.78
C LEU A 9 4.66 9.07 4.86
N THR A 10 5.72 9.84 4.69
CA THR A 10 6.86 9.95 5.62
C THR A 10 6.43 10.37 7.02
N THR A 11 5.39 11.20 7.10
CA THR A 11 4.79 11.75 8.32
C THR A 11 3.72 10.86 8.95
N CYS A 12 3.30 9.78 8.29
CA CYS A 12 2.16 8.97 8.75
C CYS A 12 2.62 7.77 9.61
N LEU A 13 2.19 7.76 10.87
CA LEU A 13 2.50 6.69 11.83
C LEU A 13 1.97 5.33 11.38
N TRP A 14 0.78 5.30 10.77
CA TRP A 14 0.13 4.08 10.28
C TRP A 14 0.92 3.44 9.14
N CYS A 15 1.51 4.25 8.26
CA CYS A 15 2.34 3.73 7.17
C CYS A 15 3.54 2.94 7.67
N LYS A 16 4.20 3.41 8.75
CA LYS A 16 5.32 2.70 9.38
C LYS A 16 4.87 1.36 9.96
N LYS A 17 3.69 1.31 10.60
CA LYS A 17 3.10 0.06 11.09
C LYS A 17 2.83 -0.92 9.95
N THR A 18 2.26 -0.45 8.83
CA THR A 18 2.03 -1.28 7.65
C THR A 18 3.32 -1.89 7.13
N LYS A 19 4.37 -1.09 6.88
CA LYS A 19 5.67 -1.60 6.38
C LYS A 19 6.22 -2.68 7.32
N LYS A 20 6.21 -2.43 8.63
CA LYS A 20 6.70 -3.37 9.64
C LYS A 20 5.92 -4.69 9.65
N PHE A 21 4.61 -4.66 9.39
CA PHE A 21 3.78 -5.85 9.30
C PHE A 21 4.24 -6.77 8.14
N PHE A 22 4.45 -6.21 6.95
CA PHE A 22 4.91 -7.00 5.80
C PHE A 22 6.38 -7.47 5.95
N GLU A 23 7.23 -6.67 6.60
CA GLU A 23 8.60 -7.05 6.98
C GLU A 23 8.61 -8.24 7.94
N ASP A 24 7.78 -8.20 8.99
CA ASP A 24 7.65 -9.27 9.98
C ASP A 24 7.21 -10.59 9.34
N LYS A 25 6.26 -10.50 8.39
CA LYS A 25 5.81 -11.64 7.57
C LYS A 25 6.83 -12.11 6.54
N ASN A 26 8.00 -11.46 6.42
CA ASN A 26 9.03 -11.76 5.42
C ASN A 26 8.51 -11.76 3.97
N LEU A 27 7.53 -10.90 3.69
CA LEU A 27 6.95 -10.78 2.36
C LEU A 27 7.68 -9.70 1.57
N PRO A 28 8.03 -9.94 0.29
CA PRO A 28 8.59 -8.90 -0.56
C PRO A 28 7.52 -7.85 -0.86
N PHE A 29 7.73 -6.63 -0.38
CA PHE A 29 6.89 -5.48 -0.68
C PHE A 29 7.73 -4.29 -1.13
N GLU A 30 7.14 -3.46 -1.98
CA GLU A 30 7.72 -2.21 -2.45
C GLU A 30 7.06 -1.06 -1.69
N SER A 31 7.82 -0.31 -0.89
CA SER A 31 7.26 0.86 -0.21
C SER A 31 7.64 2.14 -0.93
N ILE A 32 6.63 2.91 -1.34
CA ILE A 32 6.79 4.16 -2.08
C ILE A 32 6.32 5.30 -1.18
N ASP A 33 7.24 6.19 -0.83
CA ASP A 33 6.90 7.39 -0.06
C ASP A 33 6.36 8.45 -1.04
N TYR A 34 5.03 8.62 -1.06
CA TYR A 34 4.32 9.50 -1.98
C TYR A 34 4.80 10.96 -1.91
N ASP A 35 5.09 11.44 -0.70
CA ASP A 35 5.63 12.77 -0.40
C ASP A 35 7.02 13.02 -1.01
N LYS A 36 7.78 11.96 -1.30
CA LYS A 36 9.13 12.04 -1.88
C LYS A 36 9.16 11.75 -3.39
N GLN A 37 8.01 11.49 -4.01
CA GLN A 37 7.96 11.19 -5.44
C GLN A 37 7.73 12.46 -6.26
N ASP A 38 8.21 12.44 -7.50
CA ASP A 38 7.89 13.46 -8.51
C ASP A 38 6.40 13.48 -8.87
N GLU A 39 5.94 14.62 -9.37
CA GLU A 39 4.55 14.86 -9.76
C GLU A 39 4.02 13.77 -10.72
N ALA A 40 4.80 13.37 -11.72
CA ALA A 40 4.42 12.32 -12.66
C ALA A 40 4.12 10.97 -11.98
N LYS A 41 4.88 10.61 -10.94
CA LYS A 41 4.61 9.40 -10.15
C LYS A 41 3.40 9.61 -9.24
N GLN A 42 3.29 10.76 -8.61
CA GLN A 42 2.15 11.10 -7.76
C GLN A 42 0.83 10.99 -8.54
N GLU A 43 0.79 11.52 -9.77
CA GLU A 43 -0.35 11.39 -10.67
C GLU A 43 -0.65 9.93 -11.05
N ALA A 44 0.37 9.14 -11.36
CA ALA A 44 0.19 7.72 -11.66
C ALA A 44 -0.43 6.96 -10.48
N ILE A 45 0.02 7.27 -9.25
CA ILE A 45 -0.50 6.69 -8.01
C ILE A 45 -1.94 7.11 -7.77
N MET A 46 -2.25 8.41 -7.91
CA MET A 46 -3.62 8.90 -7.80
C MET A 46 -4.57 8.26 -8.82
N LYS A 47 -4.11 8.11 -10.07
CA LYS A 47 -4.88 7.46 -11.14
C LYS A 47 -5.15 5.99 -10.82
N GLU A 48 -4.16 5.28 -10.31
CA GLU A 48 -4.29 3.91 -9.81
C GLU A 48 -5.27 3.80 -8.64
N MET A 49 -5.13 4.65 -7.62
CA MET A 49 -6.04 4.69 -6.47
C MET A 49 -7.49 4.91 -6.92
N LYS A 50 -7.69 5.88 -7.84
CA LYS A 50 -9.01 6.18 -8.39
C LYS A 50 -9.55 5.03 -9.24
N GLY A 51 -8.70 4.37 -10.02
CA GLY A 51 -9.06 3.21 -10.85
C GLY A 51 -9.49 2.00 -10.02
N GLN A 52 -8.90 1.81 -8.84
CA GLN A 52 -9.29 0.75 -7.91
C GLN A 52 -10.46 1.13 -6.98
N GLY A 53 -11.06 2.32 -7.16
CA GLY A 53 -12.15 2.79 -6.31
C GLY A 53 -11.72 3.13 -4.88
N CYS A 54 -10.42 3.26 -4.66
CA CYS A 54 -9.86 3.51 -3.34
C CYS A 54 -9.75 5.04 -3.07
N THR A 55 -10.51 5.54 -2.09
CA THR A 55 -10.62 6.94 -1.65
C THR A 55 -9.37 7.47 -0.93
N GLY A 56 -8.29 7.74 -1.68
CA GLY A 56 -7.28 8.76 -1.33
C GLY A 56 -6.57 8.66 0.03
N SER A 57 -6.76 7.60 0.81
CA SER A 57 -6.35 7.53 2.20
C SER A 57 -5.04 6.75 2.34
N PHE A 58 -4.07 7.36 3.03
CA PHE A 58 -2.80 6.73 3.34
C PHE A 58 -2.84 6.06 4.72
N PRO A 59 -2.21 4.88 4.90
CA PRO A 59 -1.45 4.12 3.90
C PRO A 59 -2.35 3.47 2.85
N PHE A 60 -1.91 3.45 1.60
CA PHE A 60 -2.59 2.75 0.52
C PHE A 60 -1.75 1.56 0.10
N THR A 61 -2.27 0.35 0.24
CA THR A 61 -1.54 -0.89 -0.03
C THR A 61 -2.20 -1.62 -1.19
N ARG A 62 -1.45 -1.80 -2.27
CA ARG A 62 -1.85 -2.58 -3.44
C ARG A 62 -1.27 -3.98 -3.31
N ILE A 63 -2.12 -5.00 -3.45
CA ILE A 63 -1.76 -6.41 -3.43
C ILE A 63 -2.31 -7.04 -4.72
N GLY A 64 -1.47 -7.09 -5.77
CA GLY A 64 -1.90 -7.51 -7.11
C GLY A 64 -3.00 -6.61 -7.67
N ASP A 65 -4.18 -7.19 -7.88
CA ASP A 65 -5.40 -6.52 -8.37
C ASP A 65 -6.33 -6.01 -7.25
N SER A 66 -5.94 -6.20 -5.99
CA SER A 66 -6.69 -5.71 -4.83
C SER A 66 -6.02 -4.49 -4.21
N CYS A 67 -6.83 -3.54 -3.75
CA CYS A 67 -6.36 -2.44 -2.91
C CYS A 67 -6.91 -2.55 -1.49
N VAL A 68 -6.09 -2.12 -0.53
CA VAL A 68 -6.45 -1.90 0.86
C VAL A 68 -6.07 -0.47 1.22
N GLN A 69 -7.01 0.24 1.81
CA GLN A 69 -6.78 1.58 2.35
C GLN A 69 -6.69 1.52 3.87
N GLY A 70 -5.79 2.33 4.42
CA GLY A 70 -5.52 2.35 5.84
C GLY A 70 -4.63 1.21 6.31
N TYR A 71 -4.45 1.13 7.62
CA TYR A 71 -3.76 0.04 8.28
C TYR A 71 -4.79 -1.01 8.71
N ASP A 72 -4.94 -2.05 7.89
CA ASP A 72 -5.87 -3.16 8.15
C ASP A 72 -5.14 -4.50 8.10
N PRO A 73 -4.54 -4.94 9.23
CA PRO A 73 -3.72 -6.16 9.27
C PRO A 73 -4.54 -7.41 8.87
N GLU A 74 -5.78 -7.52 9.33
CA GLU A 74 -6.67 -8.64 8.97
C GLU A 74 -6.95 -8.69 7.46
N GLY A 75 -7.22 -7.55 6.83
CA GLY A 75 -7.44 -7.43 5.39
C GLY A 75 -6.21 -7.80 4.59
N PHE A 76 -5.02 -7.39 5.05
CA PHE A 76 -3.75 -7.82 4.45
C PHE A 76 -3.61 -9.33 4.51
N GLU A 77 -3.81 -9.95 5.68
CA GLU A 77 -3.72 -11.41 5.84
C GLU A 77 -4.70 -12.14 4.93
N LYS A 78 -5.97 -11.74 4.90
CA LYS A 78 -6.98 -12.36 4.02
C LYS A 78 -6.60 -12.29 2.54
N LEU A 79 -6.02 -11.18 2.09
CA LEU A 79 -5.59 -11.02 0.70
C LEU A 79 -4.34 -11.85 0.38
N LEU A 80 -3.45 -12.03 1.36
CA LEU A 80 -2.24 -12.83 1.24
C LEU A 80 -2.53 -14.33 1.32
N GLU A 81 -3.46 -14.75 2.18
CA GLU A 81 -3.83 -16.15 2.43
C GLU A 81 -4.76 -16.74 1.37
N LYS A 82 -5.54 -15.92 0.64
CA LYS A 82 -6.32 -16.39 -0.51
C LYS A 82 -5.38 -16.90 -1.61
N LYS A 83 -5.11 -18.20 -1.55
CA LYS A 83 -4.33 -19.02 -2.48
C LYS A 83 -5.20 -19.49 -3.64
#